data_AF-A0A7C0YT18-F1
#
_entry.id   AF-A0A7C0YT18-F1
#
_cell.length_a   1.000
_cell.length_b   1.000
_cell.length_c   1.000
_cell.angle_alpha   90.00
_cell.angle_beta   90.00
_cell.angle_gamma   90.00
#
_symmetry.space_group_name_H-M   'P 1'
#
loop_
_entity.id
_entity.type
_entity.pdbx_description
1 polymer ?
#
loop_
_entity_poly.entity_id
_entity_poly.type
_entity_poly.pdbx_seq_one_letter_code
_entity_poly.pdbx_strand_id
1 'polypeptide(L)'
;VPVSGGWISYGSLIIRFILTVSSALLLIATTSFPGICLALEKLRVPKIFIVQLLFLYRYTFVLAEEVMKIIKARNMRSFGKKGKDIKSFISITGVLLVRSIERSERIYQAICSRGFDGQIRLLKDFRLRGTDILFALVTISIFIIFRKYAIADMLGGLLI
;
A
#
# COMPACT_ATOMS: atom_id res chain seq x y z
N VAL A 1 10.54 3.82 45.19
CA VAL A 1 10.74 2.79 44.13
C VAL A 1 10.11 3.33 42.83
N PRO A 2 10.91 3.84 41.87
CA PRO A 2 10.45 4.68 40.75
C PRO A 2 9.87 3.85 39.59
N VAL A 3 9.17 2.76 39.92
CA VAL A 3 8.75 1.72 38.97
C VAL A 3 7.44 2.11 38.26
N SER A 4 6.80 3.22 38.62
CA SER A 4 5.45 3.51 38.10
C SER A 4 5.43 4.11 36.68
N GLY A 5 6.27 5.10 36.37
CA GLY A 5 6.18 5.82 35.08
C GLY A 5 6.67 5.02 33.86
N GLY A 6 7.73 4.21 34.03
CA GLY A 6 8.34 3.46 32.92
C GLY A 6 7.46 2.32 32.40
N TRP A 7 6.80 1.59 33.29
CA TRP A 7 5.93 0.46 32.93
C TRP A 7 4.64 0.92 32.26
N ILE A 8 4.09 2.06 32.69
CA ILE A 8 2.90 2.67 32.07
C ILE A 8 3.23 3.18 30.66
N SER A 9 4.40 3.82 30.50
CA SER A 9 4.88 4.28 29.19
C SER A 9 5.06 3.10 28.23
N TYR A 10 5.67 2.02 28.70
CA TYR A 10 5.85 0.79 27.93
C TYR A 10 4.52 0.16 27.49
N GLY A 11 3.55 0.05 28.40
CA GLY A 11 2.21 -0.44 28.09
C GLY A 11 1.49 0.41 27.03
N SER A 12 1.58 1.74 27.16
CA SER A 12 0.99 2.67 26.17
C SER A 12 1.61 2.52 24.78
N LEU A 13 2.92 2.26 24.70
CA LEU A 13 3.62 2.06 23.44
C LEU A 13 3.18 0.78 22.75
N ILE A 14 3.04 -0.32 23.51
CA ILE A 14 2.54 -1.60 22.99
C ILE A 14 1.11 -1.44 22.46
N ILE A 15 0.22 -0.82 23.23
CA ILE A 15 -1.17 -0.61 22.81
C ILE A 15 -1.22 0.26 21.54
N ARG A 16 -0.45 1.35 21.48
CA ARG A 16 -0.36 2.20 20.29
C ARG A 16 0.13 1.41 19.08
N PHE A 17 1.14 0.57 19.25
CA PHE A 17 1.68 -0.27 18.19
C PHE A 17 0.62 -1.24 17.66
N ILE A 18 -0.06 -1.98 18.55
CA ILE A 18 -1.11 -2.93 18.18
C ILE A 18 -2.23 -2.20 17.42
N LEU A 19 -2.75 -1.11 17.97
CA LEU A 19 -3.83 -0.34 17.33
C LEU A 19 -3.42 0.20 15.95
N THR A 20 -2.20 0.71 15.81
CA THR A 20 -1.71 1.28 14.55
C THR A 20 -1.55 0.18 13.48
N VAL A 21 -0.92 -0.95 13.84
CA VAL A 21 -0.70 -2.06 12.90
C VAL A 21 -2.02 -2.72 12.53
N SER A 22 -2.91 -2.97 13.49
CA SER A 22 -4.25 -3.53 13.21
C SER A 22 -5.06 -2.62 12.31
N SER A 23 -5.05 -1.29 12.54
CA SER A 23 -5.73 -0.34 11.66
C SER A 23 -5.19 -0.37 10.24
N ALA A 24 -3.86 -0.44 10.07
CA ALA A 24 -3.24 -0.53 8.74
C ALA A 24 -3.60 -1.85 8.03
N LEU A 25 -3.58 -2.98 8.75
CA LEU A 25 -3.97 -4.28 8.21
C LEU A 25 -5.45 -4.31 7.81
N LEU A 26 -6.35 -3.75 8.63
CA LEU A 26 -7.76 -3.64 8.30
C LEU A 26 -7.99 -2.84 7.02
N LEU A 27 -7.26 -1.73 6.83
CA LEU A 27 -7.33 -0.94 5.61
C LEU A 27 -6.92 -1.77 4.38
N ILE A 28 -5.79 -2.48 4.45
CA ILE A 28 -5.29 -3.31 3.35
C ILE A 28 -6.24 -4.47 3.04
N ALA A 29 -6.85 -5.07 4.08
CA ALA A 29 -7.74 -6.21 3.92
C ALA A 29 -9.11 -5.83 3.34
N THR A 30 -9.62 -4.64 3.67
CA THR A 30 -10.98 -4.22 3.29
C THR A 30 -11.01 -3.35 2.03
N THR A 31 -9.92 -2.64 1.73
CA THR A 31 -9.86 -1.66 0.64
C THR A 31 -8.88 -2.10 -0.44
N SER A 32 -9.37 -2.20 -1.68
CA SER A 32 -8.51 -2.52 -2.82
C SER A 32 -7.62 -1.33 -3.21
N PHE A 33 -6.45 -1.62 -3.80
CA PHE A 33 -5.52 -0.58 -4.24
C PHE A 33 -6.13 0.46 -5.22
N PRO A 34 -6.96 0.07 -6.21
CA PRO A 34 -7.70 1.04 -7.02
C PRO A 34 -8.66 1.91 -6.20
N GLY A 35 -9.24 1.36 -5.12
CA GLY A 35 -10.07 2.11 -4.17
C GLY A 35 -9.27 3.19 -3.43
N ILE A 36 -8.03 2.89 -3.03
CA ILE A 36 -7.12 3.89 -2.43
C ILE A 36 -6.79 4.99 -3.46
N CYS A 37 -6.48 4.62 -4.70
CA CYS A 37 -6.18 5.57 -5.78
C CYS A 37 -7.35 6.54 -6.05
N LEU A 38 -8.58 6.04 -6.03
CA LEU A 38 -9.78 6.86 -6.19
C LEU A 38 -10.06 7.73 -4.96
N ALA A 39 -9.73 7.25 -3.75
CA ALA A 39 -9.77 8.10 -2.56
C ALA A 39 -8.76 9.26 -2.66
N LEU A 40 -7.55 9.01 -3.19
CA LEU A 40 -6.56 10.06 -3.47
C LEU A 40 -7.08 11.08 -4.51
N GLU A 41 -7.82 10.62 -5.53
CA GLU A 41 -8.48 11.52 -6.48
C GLU A 41 -9.46 12.48 -5.78
N LYS A 42 -10.27 11.96 -4.85
CA LYS A 42 -11.19 12.78 -4.05
C LYS A 42 -10.47 13.71 -3.08
N LEU A 43 -9.27 13.35 -2.63
CA LEU A 43 -8.39 14.21 -1.84
C LEU A 43 -7.65 15.27 -2.68
N ARG A 44 -8.03 15.44 -3.96
CA ARG A 44 -7.47 16.43 -4.91
C ARG A 44 -5.99 16.20 -5.25
N VAL A 45 -5.50 14.95 -5.15
CA VAL A 45 -4.18 14.59 -5.67
C VAL A 45 -4.19 14.72 -7.20
N PRO A 46 -3.16 15.32 -7.83
CA PRO A 46 -3.11 15.44 -9.28
C PRO A 46 -3.22 14.08 -9.99
N LYS A 47 -4.07 14.03 -11.02
CA LYS A 47 -4.40 12.80 -11.76
C LYS A 47 -3.18 12.06 -12.32
N ILE A 48 -2.12 12.80 -12.66
CA ILE A 48 -0.86 12.21 -13.14
C ILE A 48 -0.28 11.22 -12.12
N PHE A 49 -0.25 11.56 -10.82
CA PHE A 49 0.27 10.65 -9.80
C PHE A 49 -0.58 9.40 -9.64
N ILE A 50 -1.91 9.56 -9.72
CA ILE A 50 -2.85 8.46 -9.61
C ILE A 50 -2.68 7.47 -10.77
N VAL A 51 -2.54 7.99 -11.99
CA VAL A 51 -2.27 7.18 -13.19
C VAL A 51 -0.95 6.41 -13.06
N GLN A 52 0.13 7.08 -12.63
CA GLN A 52 1.42 6.42 -12.41
C GLN A 52 1.32 5.31 -11.35
N LEU A 53 0.60 5.56 -10.25
CA LEU A 53 0.42 4.62 -9.16
C LEU A 53 -0.39 3.37 -9.61
N LEU A 54 -1.43 3.57 -10.41
CA LEU A 54 -2.20 2.47 -11.02
C LEU A 54 -1.37 1.62 -11.97
N PHE A 55 -0.54 2.26 -12.81
CA PHE A 55 0.38 1.54 -13.69
C PHE A 55 1.39 0.74 -12.89
N LEU A 56 2.01 1.35 -11.86
CA LEU A 56 2.96 0.68 -10.97
C LEU A 56 2.34 -0.59 -10.39
N TYR A 57 1.16 -0.49 -9.76
CA TYR A 57 0.47 -1.63 -9.18
C TYR A 57 0.18 -2.73 -10.20
N ARG A 58 -0.38 -2.37 -11.37
CA ARG A 58 -0.66 -3.34 -12.42
C ARG A 58 0.62 -4.00 -12.95
N TYR A 59 1.70 -3.23 -13.09
CA TYR A 59 2.96 -3.70 -13.64
C TYR A 59 3.74 -4.57 -12.65
N THR A 60 3.60 -4.38 -11.34
CA THR A 60 4.24 -5.25 -10.33
C THR A 60 3.86 -6.72 -10.55
N PHE A 61 2.58 -7.04 -10.76
CA PHE A 61 2.15 -8.43 -11.00
C PHE A 61 2.66 -8.96 -12.34
N VAL A 62 2.59 -8.14 -13.38
CA VAL A 62 3.08 -8.51 -14.73
C VAL A 62 4.58 -8.79 -14.72
N LEU A 63 5.37 -7.94 -14.03
CA LEU A 63 6.81 -8.12 -13.91
C LEU A 63 7.14 -9.33 -13.03
N ALA A 64 6.39 -9.58 -11.96
CA ALA A 64 6.57 -10.77 -11.13
C ALA A 64 6.35 -12.05 -11.94
N GLU A 65 5.31 -12.11 -12.77
CA GLU A 65 5.09 -13.24 -13.69
C GLU A 65 6.21 -13.42 -14.70
N GLU A 66 6.71 -12.32 -15.27
CA GLU A 66 7.81 -12.35 -16.23
C GLU A 66 9.11 -12.87 -15.58
N VAL A 67 9.41 -12.40 -14.37
CA VAL A 67 10.54 -12.88 -13.56
C VAL A 67 10.41 -14.38 -13.29
N MET A 68 9.22 -14.86 -12.89
CA MET A 68 8.99 -16.29 -12.67
C MET A 68 9.23 -17.12 -13.94
N LYS A 69 8.84 -16.63 -15.12
CA LYS A 69 9.10 -17.29 -16.41
C LYS A 69 10.59 -17.35 -16.73
N ILE A 70 11.32 -16.24 -16.54
CA ILE A 70 12.76 -16.17 -16.78
C ILE A 70 13.50 -17.15 -15.86
N ILE A 71 13.16 -17.15 -14.56
CA ILE A 71 13.77 -18.07 -13.58
C ILE A 71 13.46 -19.52 -13.93
N LYS A 72 12.22 -19.85 -14.31
CA LYS A 72 11.83 -21.21 -14.73
C LYS A 72 12.62 -21.67 -15.96
N ALA A 73 12.69 -20.84 -17.01
CA ALA A 73 13.45 -21.14 -18.22
C ALA A 73 14.94 -21.38 -17.94
N ARG A 74 15.53 -20.56 -17.05
CA ARG A 74 16.90 -20.74 -16.60
C ARG A 74 17.10 -22.07 -15.86
N ASN A 75 16.21 -22.39 -14.92
CA ASN A 75 16.34 -23.61 -14.12
C ASN A 75 16.31 -24.88 -15.00
N MET A 76 15.50 -24.86 -16.07
CA MET A 76 15.47 -25.95 -17.06
C MET A 76 16.79 -26.08 -17.82
N ARG A 77 17.42 -24.97 -18.23
CA ARG A 77 18.70 -24.97 -18.95
C ARG A 77 19.90 -25.35 -18.07
N SER A 78 19.83 -25.03 -16.78
CA SER A 78 20.93 -25.26 -15.83
C SER A 78 20.92 -26.66 -15.19
N PHE A 79 19.97 -27.53 -15.56
CA PHE A 79 19.78 -28.87 -14.97
C PHE A 79 19.88 -28.87 -13.43
N GLY A 80 19.28 -27.88 -12.78
CA GLY A 80 19.29 -27.75 -11.32
C GLY A 80 20.59 -27.23 -10.70
N LYS A 81 21.64 -26.92 -11.46
CA LYS A 81 22.81 -26.18 -10.93
C LYS A 81 22.40 -24.74 -10.60
N LYS A 82 22.11 -24.50 -9.32
CA LYS A 82 21.75 -23.19 -8.76
C LYS A 82 22.99 -22.32 -8.66
N GLY A 83 23.30 -21.56 -9.71
CA GLY A 83 24.20 -20.41 -9.58
C GLY A 83 23.48 -19.31 -8.81
N LYS A 84 23.65 -19.27 -7.48
CA LYS A 84 23.27 -18.11 -6.62
C LYS A 84 24.25 -16.94 -6.80
N ASP A 85 24.86 -16.84 -7.98
CA ASP A 85 25.91 -15.89 -8.25
C ASP A 85 25.33 -14.53 -8.57
N ILE A 86 25.97 -13.45 -8.14
CA ILE A 86 25.56 -12.09 -8.49
C ILE A 86 25.40 -11.90 -10.02
N LYS A 87 26.23 -12.59 -10.83
CA LYS A 87 26.12 -12.61 -12.31
C LYS A 87 24.78 -13.14 -12.81
N SER A 88 24.21 -14.12 -12.10
CA SER A 88 22.88 -14.68 -12.38
C SER A 88 21.81 -13.62 -12.29
N PHE A 89 21.84 -12.86 -11.19
CA PHE A 89 20.89 -11.81 -10.89
C PHE A 89 21.00 -10.63 -11.86
N ILE A 90 22.24 -10.21 -12.17
CA ILE A 90 22.50 -9.14 -13.14
C ILE A 90 21.93 -9.51 -14.52
N SER A 91 22.14 -10.76 -14.97
CA SER A 91 21.62 -11.24 -16.25
C SER A 91 20.08 -11.24 -16.30
N ILE A 92 19.41 -11.72 -15.23
CA ILE A 92 17.95 -11.71 -15.15
C ILE A 92 17.41 -10.28 -15.16
N THR A 93 18.04 -9.39 -14.37
CA THR A 93 17.65 -7.99 -14.27
C THR A 93 17.81 -7.26 -15.60
N GLY A 94 18.93 -7.48 -16.30
CA GLY A 94 19.17 -6.89 -17.62
C GLY A 94 18.12 -7.32 -18.65
N VAL A 95 17.80 -8.61 -18.71
CA VAL A 95 16.75 -9.12 -19.60
C VAL A 95 15.37 -8.55 -19.22
N LEU A 96 15.06 -8.49 -17.92
CA LEU A 96 13.80 -7.94 -17.44
C LEU A 96 13.66 -6.45 -17.80
N LEU A 97 14.74 -5.67 -17.69
CA LEU A 97 14.77 -4.25 -18.01
C LEU A 97 14.48 -4.01 -19.49
N VAL A 98 15.15 -4.72 -20.39
CA VAL A 98 14.90 -4.59 -21.84
C VAL A 98 13.45 -4.96 -22.17
N ARG A 99 12.95 -6.08 -21.63
CA ARG A 99 11.56 -6.52 -21.85
C ARG A 99 10.53 -5.55 -21.27
N SER A 100 10.81 -4.91 -20.13
CA SER A 100 9.89 -3.97 -19.51
C SER A 100 9.80 -2.66 -20.32
N ILE A 101 10.91 -2.18 -20.87
CA ILE A 101 10.96 -1.01 -21.76
C ILE A 101 10.15 -1.27 -23.03
N GLU A 102 10.46 -2.34 -23.77
CA GLU A 102 9.71 -2.70 -24.99
C GLU A 102 8.21 -2.90 -24.71
N ARG A 103 7.87 -3.48 -23.56
CA ARG A 103 6.48 -3.68 -23.15
C ARG A 103 5.79 -2.36 -22.84
N SER A 104 6.48 -1.40 -22.21
CA SER A 104 5.93 -0.08 -21.91
C SER A 104 5.57 0.67 -23.19
N GLU A 105 6.40 0.61 -24.22
CA GLU A 105 6.13 1.21 -25.53
C GLU A 105 4.92 0.56 -26.21
N ARG A 106 4.85 -0.77 -26.23
CA ARG A 106 3.69 -1.50 -26.79
C ARG A 106 2.40 -1.14 -26.06
N ILE A 107 2.43 -1.06 -24.74
CA ILE A 107 1.25 -0.69 -23.95
C ILE A 107 0.87 0.76 -24.19
N TYR A 108 1.84 1.67 -24.26
CA TYR A 108 1.59 3.08 -24.55
C TYR A 108 0.91 3.26 -25.91
N GLN A 109 1.44 2.63 -26.97
CA GLN A 109 0.83 2.68 -28.30
C GLN A 109 -0.59 2.09 -28.31
N ALA A 110 -0.82 0.98 -27.61
CA ALA A 110 -2.14 0.36 -27.48
C ALA A 110 -3.14 1.21 -26.68
N ILE A 111 -2.66 2.05 -25.76
CA ILE A 111 -3.49 2.96 -24.98
C ILE A 111 -3.82 4.21 -25.82
N CYS A 112 -2.84 4.75 -26.56
CA CYS A 112 -3.05 5.83 -27.51
C CYS A 112 -4.07 5.47 -28.60
N SER A 113 -4.01 4.26 -29.17
CA SER A 113 -4.98 3.81 -30.19
C SER A 113 -6.42 3.69 -29.69
N ARG A 114 -6.62 3.61 -28.36
CA ARG A 114 -7.94 3.60 -27.71
C ARG A 114 -8.45 5.00 -27.32
N GLY A 115 -7.75 6.06 -27.73
CA GLY A 115 -8.15 7.44 -27.45
C GLY A 115 -7.77 7.94 -26.05
N PHE A 116 -6.57 7.60 -25.57
CA PHE A 116 -6.11 8.03 -24.25
C PHE A 116 -5.95 9.55 -24.16
N ASP A 117 -6.68 10.16 -23.23
CA ASP A 117 -6.72 11.61 -22.94
C ASP A 117 -5.79 12.00 -21.78
N GLY A 118 -4.85 11.14 -21.41
CA GLY A 118 -3.98 11.33 -20.24
C GLY A 118 -4.60 10.88 -18.92
N GLN A 119 -5.84 10.37 -18.92
CA GLN A 119 -6.55 9.94 -17.72
C GLN A 119 -7.03 8.49 -17.82
N ILE A 120 -6.83 7.74 -16.74
CA ILE A 120 -7.42 6.40 -16.59
C ILE A 120 -8.70 6.58 -15.77
N ARG A 121 -9.86 6.43 -16.41
CA ARG A 121 -11.16 6.52 -15.75
C ARG A 121 -11.44 5.19 -15.03
N LEU A 122 -11.60 5.23 -13.71
CA LEU A 122 -12.00 4.07 -12.93
C LEU A 122 -13.52 3.89 -13.02
N LEU A 123 -13.98 2.66 -13.23
CA LEU A 123 -15.40 2.35 -13.45
C LEU A 123 -16.25 2.34 -12.15
N LYS A 124 -15.62 2.53 -10.99
CA LYS A 124 -16.26 2.38 -9.68
C LYS A 124 -16.42 3.74 -9.02
N ASP A 125 -17.64 4.16 -8.77
CA ASP A 125 -17.93 5.36 -8.00
C ASP A 125 -18.02 5.05 -6.50
N PHE A 126 -17.26 5.76 -5.67
CA PHE A 126 -17.52 5.80 -4.23
C PHE A 126 -18.76 6.64 -3.96
N ARG A 127 -19.86 5.99 -3.57
CA ARG A 127 -21.05 6.64 -3.03
C ARG A 127 -20.96 6.65 -1.51
N LEU A 128 -21.02 7.82 -0.91
CA LEU A 128 -21.11 7.96 0.55
C LEU A 128 -22.45 7.36 0.99
N ARG A 129 -22.38 6.30 1.78
CA ARG A 129 -23.56 5.67 2.37
C ARG A 129 -23.79 6.29 3.75
N GLY A 130 -25.03 6.32 4.22
CA GLY A 130 -25.35 6.79 5.57
C GLY A 130 -24.59 6.05 6.69
N THR A 131 -24.22 4.78 6.44
CA THR A 131 -23.35 3.99 7.30
C THR A 131 -21.95 4.58 7.43
N ASP A 132 -21.40 5.19 6.37
CA ASP A 132 -20.06 5.79 6.38
C ASP A 132 -20.06 7.07 7.22
N ILE A 133 -21.13 7.85 7.13
CA ILE A 133 -21.33 9.07 7.93
C ILE A 133 -21.49 8.71 9.41
N LEU A 134 -22.33 7.71 9.72
CA LEU A 134 -22.51 7.23 11.09
C LEU A 134 -21.19 6.71 11.66
N PHE A 135 -20.44 5.90 10.90
CA PHE A 135 -19.14 5.40 11.30
C PHE A 135 -18.16 6.55 11.58
N ALA A 136 -18.06 7.54 10.67
CA ALA A 136 -17.19 8.69 10.86
C ALA A 136 -17.56 9.52 12.09
N LEU A 137 -18.85 9.77 12.34
CA LEU A 137 -19.32 10.49 13.52
C LEU A 137 -19.00 9.75 14.82
N VAL A 138 -19.22 8.44 14.86
CA VAL A 138 -18.89 7.60 16.02
C VAL A 138 -17.39 7.63 16.29
N THR A 139 -16.56 7.42 15.26
CA THR A 139 -15.10 7.46 15.39
C THR A 139 -14.60 8.82 15.85
N ILE A 140 -15.06 9.92 15.27
CA ILE A 140 -14.67 11.29 15.67
C ILE A 140 -15.07 11.56 17.13
N SER A 141 -16.28 11.14 17.52
CA SER A 141 -16.76 11.30 18.90
C SER A 141 -15.87 10.54 19.89
N ILE A 142 -15.51 9.30 19.57
CA ILE A 142 -14.58 8.50 20.37
C ILE A 142 -13.22 9.20 20.48
N PHE A 143 -12.62 9.67 19.38
CA PHE A 143 -11.34 10.39 19.42
C PHE A 143 -11.40 11.67 20.25
N ILE A 144 -12.49 12.44 20.14
CA ILE A 144 -12.68 13.67 20.94
C ILE A 144 -12.81 13.33 22.43
N ILE A 145 -13.55 12.26 22.77
CA ILE A 145 -13.66 11.75 24.13
C ILE A 145 -12.26 11.36 24.63
N PHE A 146 -11.55 10.47 23.95
CA PHE A 146 -10.18 10.07 24.33
C PHE A 146 -9.19 11.24 24.39
N ARG A 147 -9.39 12.33 23.62
CA ARG A 147 -8.58 13.54 23.72
C ARG A 147 -8.96 14.40 24.93
N LYS A 148 -10.26 14.52 25.24
CA LYS A 148 -10.78 15.35 26.35
C LYS A 148 -10.58 14.68 27.70
N TYR A 149 -10.84 13.38 27.78
CA TYR A 149 -10.39 12.55 28.87
C TYR A 149 -8.93 12.25 28.59
N ALA A 150 -8.03 13.19 28.93
CA ALA A 150 -6.60 12.95 28.95
C ALA A 150 -6.34 11.86 30.00
N ILE A 151 -6.60 10.60 29.64
CA ILE A 151 -6.33 9.41 30.47
C ILE A 151 -4.84 9.41 30.86
N ALA A 152 -3.99 10.03 30.03
CA ALA A 152 -2.59 10.32 30.33
C ALA A 152 -2.40 11.29 31.52
N ASP A 153 -3.15 12.39 31.59
CA ASP A 153 -3.08 13.33 32.73
C ASP A 153 -3.74 12.76 33.99
N MET A 154 -4.84 12.00 33.85
CA MET A 154 -5.46 11.31 34.98
C MET A 154 -4.58 10.18 35.53
N LEU A 155 -3.86 9.42 34.69
CA LEU A 155 -2.88 8.43 35.14
C LEU A 155 -1.61 9.08 35.70
N GLY A 156 -1.19 10.23 35.16
CA GLY A 156 -0.06 11.00 35.68
C GLY A 156 -0.35 11.66 37.03
N GLY A 157 -1.57 12.18 37.22
CA GLY A 157 -1.99 12.86 38.45
C GLY A 157 -2.39 11.94 39.60
N LEU A 158 -2.67 10.66 39.34
CA LEU A 158 -2.98 9.66 40.39
C LEU A 158 -1.72 8.94 40.93
N LEU A 159 -0.54 9.24 40.37
CA LEU A 159 0.74 8.57 40.65
C LEU A 159 1.88 9.52 41.07
N ILE A 160 1.59 10.81 41.23
CA ILE A 160 2.39 11.79 41.97
C ILE A 160 1.72 11.97 43.32
#